data_AF-A0A2M8G5T8-F1
#
_entry.id   AF-A0A2M8G5T8-F1
#
_cell.length_a   1.000
_cell.length_b   1.000
_cell.length_c   1.000
_cell.angle_alpha   90.00
_cell.angle_beta   90.00
_cell.angle_gamma   90.00
#
_symmetry.space_group_name_H-M   'P 1'
#
loop_
_entity.id
_entity.type
_entity.pdbx_description
1 polymer ?
#
loop_
_entity_poly.entity_id
_entity_poly.type
_entity_poly.pdbx_seq_one_letter_code
_entity_poly.pdbx_strand_id
1 'polypeptide(L)'
;DSITSGAIKSESQAENLAIGLLKQSGIFPPDLNQGKRTVALLKLVGGEIRQIDKNEEASLARVDFFRQDVDKLSVYTSNPKKGSPSILLTSNSDSKKQILSLEYSFWNYDFTSQHLAEYPLKSSDEAWMEIQSGGGAMVYFNLVGLDPNIPYTSTTILKIRVKKVILGYYDSKEQQPYLEPIYVFECEAFLEGDKKGELTIYLPAITNDWLTTPEPTTETTETSSQ
;
A
#
# COMPACT_ATOMS: atom_id res chain seq x y z
N ASP A 1 -3.04 23.96 -22.46
CA ASP A 1 -1.82 23.17 -22.77
C ASP A 1 -0.57 23.51 -21.94
N SER A 2 -0.66 23.77 -20.62
CA SER A 2 0.55 24.05 -19.82
C SER A 2 0.57 23.39 -18.44
N ILE A 3 0.13 22.14 -18.35
CA ILE A 3 0.21 21.36 -17.10
C ILE A 3 1.67 20.98 -16.79
N THR A 4 2.56 20.97 -17.79
CA THR A 4 3.94 20.44 -17.68
C THR A 4 5.04 21.45 -18.04
N SER A 5 4.86 22.76 -17.79
CA SER A 5 5.83 23.78 -18.23
C SER A 5 7.13 23.86 -17.40
N GLY A 6 7.36 22.92 -16.47
CA GLY A 6 8.63 22.75 -15.76
C GLY A 6 9.11 21.30 -15.79
N ALA A 7 10.26 21.01 -15.17
CA ALA A 7 10.68 19.65 -14.83
C ALA A 7 10.60 19.45 -13.31
N ILE A 8 10.22 18.25 -12.85
CA ILE A 8 10.49 17.84 -11.47
C ILE A 8 12.01 17.70 -11.39
N LYS A 9 12.68 18.58 -10.64
CA LYS A 9 14.15 18.65 -10.70
C LYS A 9 14.83 17.52 -9.94
N SER A 10 14.12 16.89 -9.00
CA SER A 10 14.59 15.72 -8.24
C SER A 10 13.46 15.06 -7.46
N GLU A 11 13.67 13.81 -7.08
CA GLU A 11 12.81 13.08 -6.13
C GLU A 11 12.64 13.83 -4.81
N SER A 12 13.74 14.36 -4.25
CA SER A 12 13.71 15.11 -2.98
C SER A 12 12.85 16.37 -3.07
N GLN A 13 12.84 17.05 -4.22
CA GLN A 13 11.96 18.20 -4.42
C GLN A 13 10.49 17.77 -4.41
N ALA A 14 10.15 16.69 -5.12
CA ALA A 14 8.79 16.17 -5.16
C ALA A 14 8.31 15.74 -3.76
N GLU A 15 9.16 15.05 -3.02
CA GLU A 15 8.87 14.62 -1.65
C GLU A 15 8.62 15.80 -0.72
N ASN A 16 9.50 16.81 -0.72
CA ASN A 16 9.35 17.99 0.12
C ASN A 16 8.08 18.78 -0.21
N LEU A 17 7.73 18.87 -1.50
CA LEU A 17 6.49 19.50 -1.94
C LEU A 17 5.27 18.71 -1.42
N ALA A 18 5.25 17.39 -1.58
CA ALA A 18 4.18 16.54 -1.09
C ALA A 18 4.00 16.67 0.44
N ILE A 19 5.09 16.63 1.21
CA ILE A 19 5.07 16.83 2.66
C ILE A 19 4.51 18.21 3.02
N GLY A 20 4.97 19.27 2.35
CA GLY A 20 4.48 20.63 2.58
C GLY A 20 2.98 20.75 2.36
N LEU A 21 2.47 20.14 1.28
CA LEU A 21 1.04 20.13 0.95
C LEU A 21 0.19 19.37 1.99
N LEU A 22 0.64 18.18 2.39
CA LEU A 22 -0.05 17.39 3.43
C LEU A 22 -0.07 18.14 4.78
N LYS A 23 1.06 18.76 5.16
CA LYS A 23 1.16 19.56 6.40
C LYS A 23 0.25 20.79 6.36
N GLN A 24 0.26 21.54 5.26
CA GLN A 24 -0.61 22.71 5.10
C GLN A 24 -2.09 22.34 5.18
N SER A 25 -2.43 21.15 4.71
CA SER A 25 -3.80 20.62 4.71
C SER A 25 -4.20 19.95 6.04
N GLY A 26 -3.28 19.87 7.01
CA GLY A 26 -3.54 19.25 8.32
C GLY A 26 -3.67 17.73 8.31
N ILE A 27 -3.28 17.06 7.22
CA ILE A 27 -3.45 15.62 6.99
C ILE A 27 -2.09 14.89 6.91
N PHE A 28 -1.10 15.37 7.68
CA PHE A 28 0.22 14.74 7.79
C PHE A 28 0.50 14.27 9.22
N PRO A 29 -0.16 13.19 9.68
CA PRO A 29 0.04 12.65 11.02
C PRO A 29 1.49 12.17 11.25
N PRO A 30 1.96 12.14 12.52
CA PRO A 30 3.32 11.71 12.86
C PRO A 30 3.71 10.32 12.36
N ASP A 31 2.73 9.42 12.22
CA ASP A 31 2.87 8.08 11.66
C ASP A 31 3.47 8.10 10.24
N LEU A 32 2.92 8.93 9.35
CA LEU A 32 3.43 9.08 7.98
C LEU A 32 4.80 9.75 7.92
N ASN A 33 5.15 10.58 8.90
CA ASN A 33 6.45 11.24 8.95
C ASN A 33 7.58 10.26 9.31
N GLN A 34 7.27 9.26 10.14
CA GLN A 34 8.21 8.22 10.57
C GLN A 34 8.23 7.02 9.61
N GLY A 35 7.18 6.85 8.82
CA GLY A 35 7.09 5.81 7.82
C GLY A 35 7.93 6.00 6.56
N LYS A 36 7.93 4.93 5.76
CA LYS A 36 8.63 4.90 4.47
C LYS A 36 7.94 5.83 3.47
N ARG A 37 8.76 6.41 2.59
CA ARG A 37 8.31 7.19 1.43
C ARG A 37 8.94 6.61 0.17
N THR A 38 8.21 6.67 -0.94
CA THR A 38 8.76 6.36 -2.26
C THR A 38 8.37 7.43 -3.26
N VAL A 39 9.28 7.74 -4.18
CA VAL A 39 9.02 8.66 -5.29
C VAL A 39 9.16 7.88 -6.59
N ALA A 40 8.16 7.97 -7.45
CA ALA A 40 8.22 7.51 -8.83
C ALA A 40 8.28 8.72 -9.75
N LEU A 41 9.31 8.81 -10.58
CA LEU A 41 9.44 9.83 -11.61
C LEU A 41 8.64 9.39 -12.84
N LEU A 42 7.83 10.31 -13.37
CA LEU A 42 6.81 9.99 -14.36
C LEU A 42 6.86 10.99 -15.53
N LYS A 43 6.46 10.51 -16.71
CA LYS A 43 6.34 11.29 -17.94
C LYS A 43 5.02 11.00 -18.62
N LEU A 44 4.37 12.04 -19.12
CA LEU A 44 3.18 11.90 -19.95
C LEU A 44 3.59 11.72 -21.42
N VAL A 45 3.33 10.55 -21.99
CA VAL A 45 3.65 10.21 -23.38
C VAL A 45 2.38 9.73 -24.08
N GLY A 46 1.90 10.47 -25.08
CA GLY A 46 0.71 10.09 -25.84
C GLY A 46 -0.57 9.98 -25.01
N GLY A 47 -0.67 10.68 -23.88
CA GLY A 47 -1.80 10.59 -22.95
C GLY A 47 -1.65 9.52 -21.86
N GLU A 48 -0.62 8.67 -21.93
CA GLU A 48 -0.31 7.68 -20.92
C GLU A 48 0.78 8.19 -19.97
N ILE A 49 0.63 7.87 -18.68
CA ILE A 49 1.67 8.13 -17.68
C ILE A 49 2.64 6.95 -17.68
N ARG A 50 3.93 7.23 -17.84
CA ARG A 50 5.00 6.23 -17.78
C ARG A 50 6.06 6.58 -16.75
N GLN A 51 6.52 5.59 -16.00
CA GLN A 51 7.67 5.68 -15.12
C GLN A 51 8.96 5.75 -15.92
N ILE A 52 9.88 6.57 -15.41
CA ILE A 52 11.20 6.80 -16.00
C ILE A 52 12.24 6.91 -14.88
N ASP A 53 13.51 6.70 -15.22
CA ASP A 53 14.60 6.75 -14.24
C ASP A 53 15.37 8.09 -14.25
N LYS A 54 15.11 8.96 -15.23
CA LYS A 54 15.85 10.22 -15.42
C LYS A 54 15.04 11.43 -14.99
N ASN A 55 15.57 12.20 -14.04
CA ASN A 55 14.95 13.43 -13.52
C ASN A 55 14.65 14.45 -14.63
N GLU A 56 15.55 14.62 -15.59
CA GLU A 56 15.47 15.66 -16.62
C GLU A 56 14.30 15.43 -17.60
N GLU A 57 13.85 14.19 -17.71
CA GLU A 57 12.74 13.81 -18.58
C GLU A 57 11.40 13.78 -17.84
N ALA A 58 11.40 13.94 -16.50
CA ALA A 58 10.22 13.83 -15.65
C ALA A 58 9.37 15.11 -15.71
N SER A 59 8.14 14.97 -16.16
CA SER A 59 7.13 16.04 -16.10
C SER A 59 6.19 15.90 -14.91
N LEU A 60 6.16 14.71 -14.30
CA LEU A 60 5.30 14.33 -13.19
C LEU A 60 6.12 13.56 -12.14
N ALA A 61 5.65 13.54 -10.90
CA ALA A 61 6.17 12.66 -9.87
C ALA A 61 5.02 12.14 -9.00
N ARG A 62 5.03 10.85 -8.69
CA ARG A 62 4.15 10.28 -7.66
C ARG A 62 4.93 10.11 -6.37
N VAL A 63 4.40 10.63 -5.28
CA VAL A 63 4.95 10.43 -3.93
C VAL A 63 3.98 9.59 -3.14
N ASP A 64 4.44 8.42 -2.72
CA ASP A 64 3.69 7.46 -1.91
C ASP A 64 4.23 7.48 -0.48
N PHE A 65 3.31 7.58 0.48
CA PHE A 65 3.60 7.54 1.91
C PHE A 65 3.06 6.25 2.50
N PHE A 66 3.88 5.60 3.30
CA PHE A 66 3.53 4.41 4.05
C PHE A 66 3.57 4.76 5.53
N ARG A 67 2.78 4.07 6.34
CA ARG A 67 2.85 4.17 7.79
C ARG A 67 4.19 3.70 8.31
N GLN A 68 4.50 4.12 9.54
CA GLN A 68 5.62 3.55 10.28
C GLN A 68 5.35 2.08 10.60
N ASP A 69 6.42 1.34 10.88
CA ASP A 69 6.30 -0.03 11.35
C ASP A 69 5.63 -0.06 12.74
N VAL A 70 4.74 -1.03 12.95
CA VAL A 70 4.07 -1.28 14.23
C VAL A 70 4.65 -2.55 14.82
N ASP A 71 5.21 -2.46 16.03
CA ASP A 71 5.94 -3.57 16.67
C ASP A 71 6.98 -4.24 15.75
N LYS A 72 7.74 -3.43 15.00
CA LYS A 72 8.77 -3.87 14.02
C LYS A 72 8.20 -4.63 12.82
N LEU A 73 6.88 -4.66 12.64
CA LEU A 73 6.20 -5.23 11.49
C LEU A 73 5.75 -4.12 10.55
N SER A 74 6.03 -4.29 9.26
CA SER A 74 5.60 -3.34 8.24
C SER A 74 4.08 -3.30 8.12
N VAL A 75 3.54 -2.11 7.87
CA VAL A 75 2.12 -1.92 7.56
C VAL A 75 1.93 -1.79 6.04
N TYR A 76 1.03 -2.59 5.51
CA TYR A 76 0.80 -2.78 4.09
C TYR A 76 -0.57 -2.25 3.70
N THR A 77 -0.64 -1.47 2.62
CA THR A 77 -1.91 -1.05 2.02
C THR A 77 -2.46 -2.13 1.10
N SER A 78 -3.64 -1.91 0.52
CA SER A 78 -4.25 -2.77 -0.52
C SER A 78 -3.36 -3.03 -1.74
N ASN A 79 -2.31 -2.24 -1.96
CA ASN A 79 -1.28 -2.51 -2.96
C ASN A 79 0.11 -2.25 -2.32
N PRO A 80 0.96 -3.27 -2.13
CA PRO A 80 2.26 -3.13 -1.46
C PRO A 80 3.22 -2.13 -2.13
N LYS A 81 2.96 -1.76 -3.39
CA LYS A 81 3.79 -0.82 -4.17
C LYS A 81 3.20 0.59 -4.22
N LYS A 82 2.06 0.84 -3.58
CA LYS A 82 1.38 2.15 -3.57
C LYS A 82 0.99 2.53 -2.14
N GLY A 83 1.47 3.69 -1.71
CA GLY A 83 1.21 4.20 -0.38
C GLY A 83 -0.16 4.85 -0.28
N SER A 84 -0.56 5.15 0.96
CA SER A 84 -1.64 6.10 1.22
C SER A 84 -1.20 6.99 2.38
N PRO A 85 -1.02 8.31 2.15
CA PRO A 85 -1.35 9.07 0.94
C PRO A 85 -0.50 8.75 -0.29
N SER A 86 -1.09 8.89 -1.48
CA SER A 86 -0.41 8.84 -2.78
C SER A 86 -0.73 10.12 -3.55
N ILE A 87 0.27 10.95 -3.82
CA ILE A 87 0.12 12.26 -4.46
C ILE A 87 0.78 12.26 -5.83
N LEU A 88 0.02 12.61 -6.86
CA LEU A 88 0.56 12.87 -8.20
C LEU A 88 0.79 14.37 -8.38
N LEU A 89 2.06 14.73 -8.51
CA LEU A 89 2.55 16.10 -8.63
C LEU A 89 2.95 16.45 -10.07
N THR A 90 2.80 17.72 -10.42
CA THR A 90 3.38 18.30 -11.63
C THR A 90 4.52 19.25 -11.30
N SER A 91 5.30 19.53 -12.32
CA SER A 91 6.33 20.55 -12.33
C SER A 91 5.82 21.99 -12.53
N ASN A 92 4.52 22.24 -12.35
CA ASN A 92 3.95 23.58 -12.57
C ASN A 92 4.46 24.59 -11.53
N SER A 93 4.76 25.80 -11.98
CA SER A 93 5.17 26.90 -11.09
C SER A 93 3.99 27.48 -10.30
N ASP A 94 2.77 27.33 -10.80
CA ASP A 94 1.55 27.68 -10.08
C ASP A 94 1.22 26.62 -9.03
N SER A 95 1.33 26.98 -7.76
CA SER A 95 1.00 26.12 -6.61
C SER A 95 -0.39 25.47 -6.70
N LYS A 96 -1.37 26.10 -7.35
CA LYS A 96 -2.72 25.56 -7.51
C LYS A 96 -2.80 24.44 -8.56
N LYS A 97 -1.78 24.30 -9.40
CA LYS A 97 -1.69 23.30 -10.48
C LYS A 97 -0.63 22.24 -10.21
N GLN A 98 0.01 22.29 -9.04
CA GLN A 98 1.04 21.34 -8.64
C GLN A 98 0.48 19.96 -8.29
N ILE A 99 -0.78 19.87 -7.87
CA ILE A 99 -1.44 18.60 -7.55
C ILE A 99 -2.36 18.22 -8.71
N LEU A 100 -2.13 17.05 -9.30
CA LEU A 100 -3.08 16.44 -10.23
C LEU A 100 -4.05 15.50 -9.53
N SER A 101 -3.55 14.74 -8.56
CA SER A 101 -4.34 13.77 -7.81
C SER A 101 -3.75 13.60 -6.41
N LEU A 102 -4.64 13.39 -5.45
CA LEU A 102 -4.34 12.95 -4.09
C LEU A 102 -5.29 11.80 -3.78
N GLU A 103 -4.74 10.62 -3.54
CA GLU A 103 -5.45 9.50 -2.95
C GLU A 103 -5.07 9.42 -1.47
N TYR A 104 -6.06 9.51 -0.59
CA TYR A 104 -5.86 9.56 0.85
C TYR A 104 -6.83 8.60 1.55
N SER A 105 -6.29 7.62 2.25
CA SER A 105 -7.00 6.73 3.16
C SER A 105 -6.14 6.61 4.41
N PHE A 106 -6.65 7.09 5.54
CA PHE A 106 -5.93 7.06 6.80
C PHE A 106 -6.91 6.94 7.95
N TRP A 107 -6.74 5.89 8.75
CA TRP A 107 -7.51 5.64 9.96
C TRP A 107 -6.61 5.82 11.19
N ASN A 108 -7.10 6.49 12.22
CA ASN A 108 -6.35 6.57 13.47
C ASN A 108 -6.55 5.25 14.22
N TYR A 109 -5.48 4.47 14.36
CA TYR A 109 -5.45 3.29 15.22
C TYR A 109 -4.77 3.64 16.54
N ASP A 110 -5.27 3.09 17.63
CA ASP A 110 -4.60 3.16 18.92
C ASP A 110 -3.56 2.04 19.02
N PHE A 111 -2.29 2.41 18.97
CA PHE A 111 -1.16 1.49 19.09
C PHE A 111 -0.63 1.35 20.52
N THR A 112 -1.35 1.86 21.53
CA THR A 112 -0.95 1.67 22.92
C THR A 112 -1.07 0.21 23.31
N SER A 113 -0.20 -0.24 24.23
CA SER A 113 -0.12 -1.65 24.66
C SER A 113 -1.41 -2.21 25.27
N GLN A 114 -2.40 -1.35 25.57
CA GLN A 114 -3.71 -1.74 26.09
C GLN A 114 -4.68 -2.17 24.98
N HIS A 115 -4.36 -1.88 23.72
CA HIS A 115 -5.19 -2.17 22.55
C HIS A 115 -4.50 -3.08 21.52
N LEU A 116 -3.35 -3.67 21.88
CA LEU A 116 -2.72 -4.74 21.11
C LEU A 116 -3.45 -6.05 21.41
N ALA A 117 -4.24 -6.55 20.47
CA ALA A 117 -4.88 -7.84 20.61
C ALA A 117 -3.88 -8.99 20.45
N GLU A 118 -3.99 -10.01 21.31
CA GLU A 118 -3.26 -11.27 21.17
C GLU A 118 -3.98 -12.13 20.13
N TYR A 119 -3.46 -12.14 18.90
CA TYR A 119 -4.02 -12.98 17.85
C TYR A 119 -3.34 -14.36 17.83
N PRO A 120 -4.10 -15.46 17.85
CA PRO A 120 -3.55 -16.76 17.48
C PRO A 120 -3.17 -16.70 15.99
N LEU A 121 -1.87 -16.80 15.71
CA LEU A 121 -1.35 -16.81 14.35
C LEU A 121 -1.30 -18.24 13.81
N LYS A 122 -1.67 -18.40 12.54
CA LYS A 122 -1.34 -19.59 11.75
C LYS A 122 0.18 -19.79 11.77
N SER A 123 0.63 -21.03 11.75
CA SER A 123 2.02 -21.36 11.46
C SER A 123 2.34 -21.11 9.98
N SER A 124 3.63 -21.00 9.66
CA SER A 124 4.10 -20.87 8.28
C SER A 124 3.65 -22.04 7.39
N ASP A 125 3.57 -23.26 7.94
CA ASP A 125 3.14 -24.45 7.21
C ASP A 125 1.64 -24.42 6.90
N GLU A 126 0.81 -23.99 7.84
CA GLU A 126 -0.63 -23.79 7.63
C GLU A 126 -0.89 -22.70 6.59
N ALA A 127 -0.22 -21.56 6.71
CA ALA A 127 -0.31 -20.48 5.74
C ALA A 127 0.10 -20.95 4.33
N TRP A 128 1.15 -21.77 4.23
CA TRP A 128 1.59 -22.34 2.97
C TRP A 128 0.56 -23.30 2.35
N MET A 129 -0.01 -24.20 3.16
CA MET A 129 -1.07 -25.10 2.69
C MET A 129 -2.30 -24.34 2.21
N GLU A 130 -2.69 -23.27 2.90
CA GLU A 130 -3.83 -22.44 2.52
C GLU A 130 -3.61 -21.76 1.16
N ILE A 131 -2.43 -21.18 0.92
CA ILE A 131 -2.06 -20.64 -0.39
C ILE A 131 -2.10 -21.71 -1.48
N GLN A 132 -1.56 -22.91 -1.20
CA GLN A 132 -1.59 -24.02 -2.17
C GLN A 132 -3.01 -24.49 -2.50
N SER A 133 -3.95 -24.35 -1.56
CA SER A 133 -5.37 -24.66 -1.76
C SER A 133 -6.16 -23.57 -2.50
N GLY A 134 -5.50 -22.47 -2.89
CA GLY A 134 -6.12 -21.34 -3.58
C GLY A 134 -6.63 -20.23 -2.67
N GLY A 135 -6.25 -20.25 -1.38
CA GLY A 135 -6.50 -19.15 -0.46
C GLY A 135 -5.61 -17.93 -0.72
N GLY A 136 -5.88 -16.85 0.03
CA GLY A 136 -5.19 -15.57 -0.10
C GLY A 136 -5.68 -14.70 -1.26
N ALA A 137 -5.28 -13.43 -1.23
CA ALA A 137 -5.64 -12.43 -2.22
C ALA A 137 -4.41 -11.98 -3.01
N MET A 138 -4.47 -12.11 -4.34
CA MET A 138 -3.46 -11.50 -5.23
C MET A 138 -3.67 -9.99 -5.26
N VAL A 139 -2.80 -9.26 -4.55
CA VAL A 139 -2.91 -7.79 -4.38
C VAL A 139 -1.99 -7.01 -5.31
N TYR A 140 -1.01 -7.67 -5.92
CA TYR A 140 -0.10 -7.05 -6.88
C TYR A 140 0.37 -8.08 -7.90
N PHE A 141 0.38 -7.67 -9.16
CA PHE A 141 1.01 -8.40 -10.25
C PHE A 141 1.58 -7.41 -11.26
N ASN A 142 2.82 -7.62 -11.70
CA ASN A 142 3.39 -6.92 -12.84
C ASN A 142 4.35 -7.83 -13.62
N LEU A 143 4.44 -7.67 -14.94
CA LEU A 143 5.45 -8.37 -15.72
C LEU A 143 6.82 -7.73 -15.48
N VAL A 144 7.86 -8.57 -15.41
CA VAL A 144 9.24 -8.08 -15.23
C VAL A 144 9.62 -7.19 -16.41
N GLY A 145 10.15 -6.01 -16.12
CA GLY A 145 10.57 -5.03 -17.12
C GLY A 145 9.43 -4.20 -17.73
N LEU A 146 8.19 -4.38 -17.26
CA LEU A 146 7.09 -3.46 -17.58
C LEU A 146 6.93 -2.40 -16.50
N ASP A 147 6.49 -1.23 -16.95
CA ASP A 147 6.14 -0.11 -16.08
C ASP A 147 4.94 -0.49 -15.19
N PRO A 148 5.08 -0.40 -13.86
CA PRO A 148 4.02 -0.78 -12.92
C PRO A 148 2.78 0.12 -12.97
N ASN A 149 2.84 1.25 -13.69
CA ASN A 149 1.71 2.19 -13.84
C ASN A 149 0.88 1.90 -15.11
N ILE A 150 1.37 1.03 -16.00
CA ILE A 150 0.61 0.64 -17.18
C ILE A 150 -0.43 -0.42 -16.75
N PRO A 151 -1.72 -0.22 -17.09
CA PRO A 151 -2.76 -1.18 -16.75
C PRO A 151 -2.45 -2.57 -17.28
N TYR A 152 -2.62 -3.55 -16.42
CA TYR A 152 -2.41 -4.96 -16.72
C TYR A 152 -3.30 -5.45 -17.88
N THR A 153 -2.72 -6.28 -18.75
CA THR A 153 -3.45 -7.05 -19.77
C THR A 153 -3.60 -8.49 -19.30
N SER A 154 -4.82 -9.05 -19.38
CA SER A 154 -5.12 -10.42 -18.93
C SER A 154 -4.15 -11.45 -19.50
N THR A 155 -3.52 -12.24 -18.62
CA THR A 155 -2.56 -13.29 -18.96
C THR A 155 -2.64 -14.45 -17.97
N THR A 156 -2.32 -15.65 -18.44
CA THR A 156 -2.40 -16.88 -17.64
C THR A 156 -1.08 -17.12 -16.89
N ILE A 157 -1.15 -17.19 -15.57
CA ILE A 157 -0.03 -17.61 -14.73
C ILE A 157 -0.01 -19.14 -14.72
N LEU A 158 1.11 -19.73 -15.16
CA LEU A 158 1.28 -21.20 -15.23
C LEU A 158 1.83 -21.76 -13.92
N LYS A 159 2.70 -21.01 -13.26
CA LYS A 159 3.38 -21.43 -12.02
C LYS A 159 3.75 -20.23 -11.18
N ILE A 160 3.71 -20.41 -9.87
CA ILE A 160 4.18 -19.44 -8.88
C ILE A 160 5.32 -20.08 -8.08
N ARG A 161 6.36 -19.31 -7.77
CA ARG A 161 7.41 -19.66 -6.84
C ARG A 161 7.47 -18.61 -5.74
N VAL A 162 7.25 -19.02 -4.50
CA VAL A 162 7.45 -18.14 -3.34
C VAL A 162 8.94 -17.85 -3.17
N LYS A 163 9.26 -16.57 -3.01
CA LYS A 163 10.61 -16.05 -2.77
C LYS A 163 10.80 -15.68 -1.31
N LYS A 164 9.77 -15.12 -0.68
CA LYS A 164 9.79 -14.66 0.70
C LYS A 164 8.39 -14.71 1.31
N VAL A 165 8.33 -14.98 2.60
CA VAL A 165 7.12 -14.87 3.43
C VAL A 165 7.44 -13.91 4.57
N ILE A 166 6.61 -12.91 4.77
CA ILE A 166 6.81 -11.84 5.77
C ILE A 166 5.53 -11.73 6.59
N LEU A 167 5.65 -11.58 7.90
CA LEU A 167 4.53 -11.17 8.75
C LEU A 167 4.46 -9.64 8.76
N GLY A 168 3.25 -9.10 8.58
CA GLY A 168 3.00 -7.66 8.59
C GLY A 168 1.58 -7.36 9.03
N TYR A 169 1.22 -6.09 8.99
CA TYR A 169 -0.14 -5.64 9.22
C TYR A 169 -0.76 -5.13 7.93
N TYR A 170 -2.07 -5.32 7.77
CA TYR A 170 -2.85 -4.76 6.69
C TYR A 170 -3.59 -3.51 7.15
N ASP A 171 -3.37 -2.39 6.45
CA ASP A 171 -4.15 -1.16 6.60
C ASP A 171 -5.21 -1.10 5.49
N SER A 172 -6.45 -1.39 5.88
CA SER A 172 -7.57 -1.42 4.97
C SER A 172 -7.97 -0.02 4.50
N LYS A 173 -8.50 0.06 3.27
CA LYS A 173 -9.17 1.27 2.80
C LYS A 173 -10.48 1.54 3.54
N GLU A 174 -11.09 0.49 4.07
CA GLU A 174 -12.29 0.60 4.89
C GLU A 174 -11.88 0.78 6.36
N GLN A 175 -12.65 1.57 7.10
CA GLN A 175 -12.35 1.81 8.50
C GLN A 175 -12.54 0.52 9.29
N GLN A 176 -11.50 0.12 10.03
CA GLN A 176 -11.52 -1.01 10.93
C GLN A 176 -11.06 -0.56 12.32
N PRO A 177 -11.50 -1.22 13.40
CA PRO A 177 -11.07 -0.86 14.75
C PRO A 177 -9.60 -1.22 15.03
N TYR A 178 -9.04 -2.19 14.30
CA TYR A 178 -7.69 -2.72 14.51
C TYR A 178 -7.00 -3.03 13.17
N LEU A 179 -5.67 -3.07 13.18
CA LEU A 179 -4.89 -3.59 12.05
C LEU A 179 -4.93 -5.11 12.04
N GLU A 180 -5.19 -5.70 10.87
CA GLU A 180 -5.23 -7.15 10.71
C GLU A 180 -3.84 -7.70 10.39
N PRO A 181 -3.30 -8.69 11.14
CA PRO A 181 -2.03 -9.29 10.79
C PRO A 181 -2.18 -10.18 9.55
N ILE A 182 -1.21 -10.07 8.64
CA ILE A 182 -1.18 -10.79 7.37
C ILE A 182 0.19 -11.42 7.10
N TYR A 183 0.18 -12.56 6.41
CA TYR A 183 1.33 -13.06 5.69
C TYR A 183 1.40 -12.43 4.30
N VAL A 184 2.55 -11.86 3.98
CA VAL A 184 2.88 -11.30 2.67
C VAL A 184 3.81 -12.26 1.96
N PHE A 185 3.29 -12.90 0.91
CA PHE A 185 4.03 -13.78 0.02
C PHE A 185 4.55 -12.99 -1.17
N GLU A 186 5.86 -12.78 -1.22
CA GLU A 186 6.53 -12.24 -2.41
C GLU A 186 6.91 -13.40 -3.34
N CYS A 187 6.45 -13.32 -4.59
CA CYS A 187 6.44 -14.43 -5.51
C CYS A 187 7.02 -14.06 -6.88
N GLU A 188 7.66 -15.03 -7.53
CA GLU A 188 7.99 -15.02 -8.95
C GLU A 188 6.90 -15.83 -9.69
N ALA A 189 6.21 -15.19 -10.64
CA ALA A 189 5.23 -15.81 -11.51
C ALA A 189 5.87 -16.20 -12.84
N PHE A 190 5.53 -17.38 -13.35
CA PHE A 190 5.97 -17.91 -14.65
C PHE A 190 4.75 -18.02 -15.56
N LEU A 191 4.88 -17.46 -16.76
CA LEU A 191 3.83 -17.35 -17.75
C LEU A 191 4.26 -18.02 -19.06
N GLU A 192 3.34 -18.09 -20.03
CA GLU A 192 3.64 -18.59 -21.36
C GLU A 192 4.74 -17.77 -22.06
N GLY A 193 5.52 -18.45 -22.92
CA GLY A 193 6.58 -17.82 -23.72
C GLY A 193 7.75 -17.29 -22.90
N ASP A 194 8.15 -18.03 -21.85
CA ASP A 194 9.28 -17.71 -20.94
C ASP A 194 9.17 -16.37 -20.22
N LYS A 195 7.97 -15.76 -20.20
CA LYS A 195 7.71 -14.52 -19.49
C LYS A 195 7.65 -14.74 -17.99
N LYS A 196 8.09 -13.73 -17.25
CA LYS A 196 8.09 -13.71 -15.79
C LYS A 196 7.36 -12.48 -15.26
N GLY A 197 6.77 -12.63 -14.08
CA GLY A 197 6.14 -11.55 -13.35
C GLY A 197 6.54 -11.54 -11.88
N GLU A 198 6.41 -10.37 -11.28
CA GLU A 198 6.40 -10.20 -9.83
C GLU A 198 4.95 -10.29 -9.35
N LEU A 199 4.75 -11.05 -8.28
CA LEU A 199 3.44 -11.32 -7.71
C LEU A 199 3.51 -11.12 -6.20
N THR A 200 2.49 -10.51 -5.61
CA THR A 200 2.32 -10.46 -4.16
C THR A 200 0.95 -10.97 -3.76
N ILE A 201 0.93 -11.89 -2.80
CA ILE A 201 -0.30 -12.44 -2.23
C ILE A 201 -0.33 -12.09 -0.74
N TYR A 202 -1.47 -11.59 -0.28
CA TYR A 202 -1.75 -11.42 1.13
C TYR A 202 -2.63 -12.54 1.64
N LEU A 203 -2.36 -12.99 2.85
CA LEU A 203 -3.14 -14.00 3.55
C LEU A 203 -3.37 -13.55 4.99
N PRO A 204 -4.60 -13.53 5.52
CA PRO A 204 -4.83 -13.31 6.94
C PRO A 204 -4.02 -14.29 7.79
N ALA A 205 -3.20 -13.75 8.69
CA ALA A 205 -2.33 -14.54 9.55
C ALA A 205 -3.07 -15.12 10.76
N ILE A 206 -4.23 -14.57 11.10
CA ILE A 206 -5.07 -15.09 12.18
C ILE A 206 -5.66 -16.46 11.84
N THR A 207 -5.80 -17.33 12.84
CA THR A 207 -6.44 -18.64 12.66
C THR A 207 -7.91 -18.49 12.24
N ASN A 208 -8.40 -19.43 11.44
CA ASN A 208 -9.76 -19.35 10.88
C ASN A 208 -10.85 -19.41 11.96
N ASP A 209 -10.57 -20.05 13.10
CA ASP A 209 -11.47 -20.13 14.24
C ASP A 209 -11.78 -18.73 14.80
N TRP A 210 -10.82 -17.79 14.71
CA TRP A 210 -10.99 -16.42 15.20
C TRP A 210 -11.79 -15.52 14.25
N LEU A 211 -11.83 -15.85 12.95
CA LEU A 211 -12.61 -15.11 11.95
C LEU A 211 -14.14 -15.25 12.13
N THR A 212 -14.60 -16.17 13.00
CA THR A 212 -16.03 -16.51 13.14
C THR A 212 -16.76 -15.85 14.31
N THR A 213 -16.15 -14.91 15.04
CA THR A 213 -16.81 -14.30 16.21
C THR A 213 -16.95 -12.78 16.08
N PRO A 214 -18.11 -12.24 15.68
CA PRO A 214 -18.49 -10.92 16.13
C PRO A 214 -18.92 -11.06 17.60
N GLU A 215 -18.10 -10.63 18.56
CA GLU A 215 -18.64 -10.39 19.91
C GLU A 215 -19.47 -9.11 19.89
N PRO A 216 -20.79 -9.17 20.19
CA PRO A 216 -21.54 -7.97 20.51
C PRO A 216 -21.12 -7.50 21.91
N THR A 217 -20.57 -6.29 21.99
CA THR A 217 -20.47 -5.53 23.24
C THR A 217 -21.85 -5.44 23.88
N THR A 218 -22.10 -6.24 24.90
CA THR A 218 -23.24 -6.02 25.78
C THR A 218 -22.86 -4.90 26.74
N GLU A 219 -23.27 -3.68 26.39
CA GLU A 219 -23.38 -2.59 27.36
C GLU A 219 -24.20 -3.09 28.55
N THR A 220 -23.54 -3.23 29.69
CA THR A 220 -24.21 -3.51 30.96
C THR A 220 -24.98 -2.25 31.32
N THR A 221 -26.26 -2.20 30.98
CA THR A 221 -27.18 -1.20 31.51
C THR A 221 -27.42 -1.54 32.97
N GLU A 222 -26.60 -0.98 33.85
CA GLU A 222 -26.95 -0.81 35.25
C GLU A 222 -28.22 0.04 35.32
N THR A 223 -29.37 -0.64 35.47
CA THR A 223 -30.60 0.05 35.84
C THR A 223 -30.53 0.32 37.34
N SER A 224 -29.99 1.49 37.67
CA SER A 224 -30.15 2.12 38.99
C SER A 224 -31.56 2.70 39.12
N SER A 225 -32.13 2.56 40.32
CA SER A 225 -33.30 3.26 40.87
C SER A 225 -34.68 2.74 40.38
N GLN A 226 -35.72 2.60 41.20
CA GLN A 226 -36.01 3.04 42.57
C GLN A 226 -37.21 2.23 43.10
#